data_AF-A0A497GSE9-F1
#
_entry.id   AF-A0A497GSE9-F1
#
_cell.length_a   1.000
_cell.length_b   1.000
_cell.length_c   1.000
_cell.angle_alpha   90.00
_cell.angle_beta   90.00
_cell.angle_gamma   90.00
#
_symmetry.space_group_name_H-M   'P 1'
#
loop_
_entity.id
_entity.type
_entity.pdbx_description
1 polymer ?
#
loop_
_entity_poly.entity_id
_entity_poly.type
_entity_poly.pdbx_seq_one_letter_code
_entity_poly.pdbx_strand_id
1 'polypeptide(L)'
;MTGPGPGKIPLEASVYLEPAHMKLDAEVYLHVKGYSNARVTHLDIEYPGLERVVGESRFLKLIGLTNGFEVKLIPPVKVEGRYITRLVVRFKDLRIIEPGVSTIAWVGVKRGGIYIGFRKEYVKVLEAEAIRRGISPL
;
A
#
# COMPACT_ATOMS: atom_id res chain seq x y z
N MET A 1 -6.04 10.08 -9.44
CA MET A 1 -5.78 8.71 -9.91
C MET A 1 -4.79 8.82 -11.03
N THR A 2 -3.72 8.06 -10.92
CA THR A 2 -2.63 8.10 -11.89
C THR A 2 -2.74 6.95 -12.89
N GLY A 3 -3.58 5.95 -12.61
CA GLY A 3 -3.83 4.83 -13.51
C GLY A 3 -2.58 4.01 -13.82
N PRO A 4 -2.66 3.06 -14.76
CA PRO A 4 -1.50 2.35 -15.27
C PRO A 4 -0.57 3.31 -16.03
N GLY A 5 0.74 3.06 -15.94
CA GLY A 5 1.76 3.84 -16.62
C GLY A 5 3.10 3.11 -16.60
N PRO A 6 4.12 3.61 -17.33
CA PRO A 6 5.45 3.01 -17.33
C PRO A 6 5.96 2.78 -15.90
N GLY A 7 6.43 1.55 -15.63
CA GLY A 7 6.92 1.12 -14.32
C GLY A 7 5.88 1.00 -13.21
N LYS A 8 4.58 1.02 -13.53
CA LYS A 8 3.51 0.61 -12.61
C LYS A 8 3.03 -0.78 -12.95
N ILE A 9 3.23 -1.72 -12.03
CA ILE A 9 2.86 -3.12 -12.21
C ILE A 9 1.60 -3.41 -11.39
N PRO A 10 0.48 -3.82 -12.00
CA PRO A 10 -0.72 -4.19 -11.25
C PRO A 10 -0.45 -5.43 -10.40
N LEU A 11 -0.97 -5.41 -9.17
CA LEU A 11 -0.89 -6.53 -8.22
C LEU A 11 -2.29 -7.07 -7.95
N GLU A 12 -2.45 -8.39 -8.00
CA GLU A 12 -3.68 -9.05 -7.56
C GLU A 12 -3.79 -8.94 -6.03
N ALA A 13 -4.58 -7.97 -5.56
CA ALA A 13 -4.73 -7.66 -4.16
C ALA A 13 -6.19 -7.36 -3.77
N SER A 14 -6.52 -7.55 -2.50
CA SER A 14 -7.77 -7.13 -1.87
C SER A 14 -7.48 -6.20 -0.72
N VAL A 15 -8.24 -5.09 -0.65
CA VAL A 15 -8.06 -4.04 0.34
C VAL A 15 -9.30 -3.94 1.22
N TYR A 16 -9.12 -3.86 2.53
CA TYR A 16 -10.21 -3.81 3.51
C TYR A 16 -10.02 -2.72 4.55
N LEU A 17 -11.12 -2.12 5.01
CA LEU A 17 -11.16 -1.29 6.21
C LEU A 17 -11.72 -2.11 7.37
N GLU A 18 -10.95 -2.20 8.45
CA GLU A 18 -11.25 -3.05 9.60
C GLU A 18 -11.34 -2.24 10.90
N PRO A 19 -12.17 -2.64 11.89
CA PRO A 19 -12.90 -3.92 11.99
C PRO A 19 -14.27 -3.96 11.29
N ALA A 20 -14.65 -2.93 10.54
CA ALA A 20 -15.96 -2.87 9.86
C ALA A 20 -16.10 -3.87 8.69
N HIS A 21 -15.04 -4.61 8.35
CA HIS A 21 -14.93 -5.55 7.25
C HIS A 21 -15.41 -4.99 5.89
N MET A 22 -15.12 -3.72 5.62
CA MET A 22 -15.51 -3.07 4.37
C MET A 22 -14.46 -3.35 3.29
N LYS A 23 -14.82 -4.14 2.27
CA LYS A 23 -13.97 -4.36 1.09
C LYS A 23 -13.98 -3.13 0.20
N LEU A 24 -12.80 -2.67 -0.21
CA LEU A 24 -12.64 -1.60 -1.19
C LEU A 24 -12.34 -2.19 -2.56
N ASP A 25 -12.99 -1.66 -3.60
CA ASP A 25 -12.65 -1.94 -5.00
C ASP A 25 -11.44 -1.09 -5.41
N ALA A 26 -10.31 -1.36 -4.74
CA ALA A 26 -9.08 -0.59 -4.87
C ALA A 26 -8.12 -1.27 -5.85
N GLU A 27 -7.49 -0.47 -6.70
CA GLU A 27 -6.40 -0.94 -7.54
C GLU A 27 -5.07 -0.79 -6.81
N VAL A 28 -4.27 -1.85 -6.79
CA VAL A 28 -2.96 -1.86 -6.11
C VAL A 28 -1.86 -2.01 -7.15
N TYR A 29 -0.89 -1.09 -7.13
CA TYR A 29 0.22 -1.08 -8.07
C TYR A 29 1.55 -1.08 -7.33
N LEU A 30 2.50 -1.85 -7.85
CA LEU A 30 3.93 -1.69 -7.55
C LEU A 30 4.49 -0.60 -8.47
N HIS A 31 4.83 0.55 -7.90
CA HIS A 31 5.40 1.67 -8.64
C HIS A 31 6.93 1.66 -8.49
N VAL A 32 7.61 1.28 -9.57
CA VAL A 32 9.05 1.01 -9.62
C VAL A 32 9.86 2.30 -9.73
N LYS A 33 10.97 2.38 -8.97
CA LYS A 33 11.93 3.51 -9.01
C LYS A 33 12.40 3.80 -10.43
N GLY A 34 12.51 5.09 -10.75
CA GLY A 34 13.00 5.57 -12.04
C GLY A 34 11.90 5.76 -13.08
N TYR A 35 10.69 5.27 -12.84
CA TYR A 35 9.57 5.40 -13.77
C TYR A 35 8.50 6.33 -13.25
N SER A 36 7.86 7.08 -14.14
CA SER A 36 6.74 7.98 -13.81
C SER A 36 7.03 8.86 -12.57
N ASN A 37 8.25 9.40 -12.48
CA ASN A 37 8.79 10.22 -11.37
C ASN A 37 8.93 9.53 -10.00
N ALA A 38 8.83 8.20 -9.91
CA ALA A 38 9.10 7.48 -8.67
C ALA A 38 10.59 7.57 -8.29
N ARG A 39 10.90 8.25 -7.19
CA ARG A 39 12.26 8.33 -6.65
C ARG A 39 12.67 7.07 -5.88
N VAL A 40 11.71 6.29 -5.41
CA VAL A 40 11.89 5.04 -4.67
C VAL A 40 10.76 4.09 -5.08
N THR A 41 11.05 2.79 -5.13
CA THR A 41 10.03 1.76 -5.39
C THR A 41 9.05 1.68 -4.21
N HIS A 42 7.76 1.79 -4.48
CA HIS A 42 6.71 1.86 -3.46
C HIS A 42 5.43 1.19 -3.94
N LEU A 43 4.44 1.08 -3.05
CA LEU A 43 3.11 0.63 -3.42
C LEU A 43 2.15 1.81 -3.56
N ASP A 44 1.34 1.78 -4.60
CA ASP A 44 0.19 2.65 -4.78
C ASP A 44 -1.10 1.87 -4.48
N ILE A 45 -2.03 2.49 -3.76
CA ILE A 45 -3.38 1.96 -3.54
C ILE A 45 -4.36 3.05 -3.98
N GLU A 46 -5.00 2.84 -5.13
CA GLU A 46 -5.92 3.80 -5.75
C GLU A 46 -7.36 3.40 -5.45
N TYR A 47 -8.05 4.23 -4.67
CA TYR A 47 -9.48 4.13 -4.39
C TYR A 47 -10.01 5.53 -4.03
N PRO A 48 -11.02 6.05 -4.73
CA PRO A 48 -11.59 7.37 -4.45
C PRO A 48 -12.02 7.53 -2.99
N GLY A 49 -11.44 8.50 -2.27
CA GLY A 49 -11.76 8.77 -0.88
C GLY A 49 -10.87 8.06 0.13
N LEU A 50 -9.99 7.14 -0.29
CA LEU A 50 -9.01 6.51 0.59
C LEU A 50 -8.05 7.55 1.21
N GLU A 51 -7.75 8.63 0.47
CA GLU A 51 -6.99 9.76 0.99
C GLU A 51 -7.66 10.42 2.21
N ARG A 52 -9.00 10.44 2.26
CA ARG A 52 -9.76 10.99 3.39
C ARG A 52 -9.76 10.05 4.59
N VAL A 53 -9.71 8.74 4.34
CA VAL A 53 -9.61 7.72 5.39
C VAL A 53 -8.25 7.78 6.07
N VAL A 54 -7.17 7.98 5.32
CA VAL A 54 -5.82 8.14 5.90
C VAL A 54 -5.62 9.54 6.49
N GLY A 55 -6.17 10.57 5.84
CA GLY A 55 -6.09 11.96 6.27
C GLY A 55 -4.85 12.65 5.72
N GLU A 56 -3.83 12.83 6.56
CA GLU A 56 -2.57 13.47 6.18
C GLU A 56 -1.47 12.44 5.92
N SER A 57 -0.49 12.81 5.10
CA SER A 57 0.69 11.99 4.85
C SER A 57 1.53 11.89 6.13
N ARG A 58 1.76 10.67 6.61
CA ARG A 58 2.54 10.45 7.85
C ARG A 58 3.15 9.06 7.91
N PHE A 59 4.06 8.89 8.85
CA PHE A 59 4.57 7.58 9.20
C PHE A 59 3.51 6.79 9.98
N LEU A 60 3.20 5.59 9.51
CA LEU A 60 2.24 4.68 10.15
C LEU A 60 2.90 3.32 10.42
N LYS A 61 2.44 2.67 11.49
CA LYS A 61 2.87 1.31 11.83
C LYS A 61 2.22 0.32 10.87
N LEU A 62 3.05 -0.54 10.29
CA LEU A 62 2.62 -1.70 9.51
C LEU A 62 2.90 -2.98 10.30
N ILE A 63 2.04 -3.99 10.13
CA ILE A 63 2.23 -5.34 10.68
C ILE A 63 2.03 -6.35 9.55
N GLY A 64 3.01 -7.23 9.36
CA GLY A 64 2.92 -8.29 8.35
C GLY A 64 1.85 -9.33 8.68
N LEU A 65 1.19 -9.81 7.64
CA LEU A 65 0.20 -10.88 7.65
C LEU A 65 0.66 -12.02 6.73
N THR A 66 0.08 -13.21 6.85
CA THR A 66 0.42 -14.38 6.02
C THR A 66 0.45 -14.07 4.53
N ASN A 67 -0.49 -13.26 4.06
CA ASN A 67 -0.67 -12.86 2.66
C ASN A 67 -0.74 -11.35 2.47
N GLY A 68 -0.03 -10.55 3.28
CA GLY A 68 -0.03 -9.09 3.09
C GLY A 68 0.39 -8.34 4.34
N PHE A 69 -0.26 -7.23 4.63
CA PHE A 69 0.01 -6.45 5.83
C PHE A 69 -1.21 -5.60 6.22
N GLU A 70 -1.20 -5.12 7.45
CA GLU A 70 -2.13 -4.08 7.92
C GLU A 70 -1.38 -2.78 8.25
N VAL A 71 -2.01 -1.65 7.93
CA VAL A 71 -1.59 -0.30 8.30
C VAL A 71 -2.46 0.17 9.46
N LYS A 72 -1.85 0.49 10.60
CA LYS A 72 -2.58 1.00 11.76
C LYS A 72 -2.99 2.46 11.55
N LEU A 73 -4.29 2.74 11.70
CA LEU A 73 -4.85 4.08 11.70
C LEU A 73 -5.06 4.52 13.15
N ILE A 74 -4.15 5.34 13.65
CA ILE A 74 -4.18 5.90 15.00
C ILE A 74 -4.13 7.43 14.86
N PRO A 75 -5.13 8.17 15.40
CA PRO A 75 -6.35 7.66 16.04
C PRO A 75 -7.28 6.93 15.05
N PRO A 76 -8.24 6.13 15.54
CA PRO A 76 -9.26 5.51 14.70
C PRO A 76 -10.04 6.55 13.89
N VAL A 77 -10.44 6.20 12.66
CA VAL A 77 -11.14 7.08 11.73
C VAL A 77 -12.56 6.60 11.54
N LYS A 78 -13.53 7.52 11.45
CA LYS A 78 -14.94 7.17 11.24
C LYS A 78 -15.27 7.18 9.75
N VAL A 79 -15.72 6.04 9.21
CA VAL A 79 -16.16 5.87 7.83
C VAL A 79 -17.57 5.32 7.85
N GLU A 80 -18.52 6.01 7.20
CA GLU A 80 -19.94 5.60 7.16
C GLU A 80 -20.52 5.27 8.55
N GLY A 81 -20.17 6.06 9.55
CA GLY A 81 -20.64 5.86 10.93
C GLY A 81 -19.86 4.81 11.74
N ARG A 82 -18.97 4.03 11.12
CA ARG A 82 -18.20 2.95 11.76
C ARG A 82 -16.76 3.37 12.05
N TYR A 83 -16.22 2.91 13.18
CA TYR A 83 -14.81 3.14 13.50
C TYR A 83 -13.92 2.16 12.74
N ILE A 84 -12.92 2.71 12.06
CA ILE A 84 -11.87 2.00 11.34
C ILE A 84 -10.55 2.22 12.08
N THR A 85 -9.86 1.13 12.35
CA THR A 85 -8.57 1.13 13.09
C THR A 85 -7.40 0.73 12.23
N ARG A 86 -7.66 0.12 11.06
CA ARG A 86 -6.62 -0.36 10.17
C ARG A 86 -7.12 -0.54 8.74
N LEU A 87 -6.22 -0.29 7.80
CA LEU A 87 -6.33 -0.68 6.41
C LEU A 87 -5.59 -2.00 6.24
N VAL A 88 -6.23 -3.02 5.69
CA VAL A 88 -5.63 -4.33 5.43
C VAL A 88 -5.44 -4.51 3.94
N VAL A 89 -4.22 -4.85 3.51
CA VAL A 89 -3.90 -5.16 2.12
C VAL A 89 -3.48 -6.62 2.06
N ARG A 90 -4.15 -7.42 1.23
CA ARG A 90 -3.84 -8.83 1.01
C ARG A 90 -3.51 -9.08 -0.44
N PHE A 91 -2.38 -9.69 -0.72
CA PHE A 91 -1.94 -10.08 -2.06
C PHE A 91 -2.19 -11.57 -2.30
N LYS A 92 -2.30 -11.96 -3.57
CA LYS A 92 -2.37 -13.36 -3.98
C LYS A 92 -1.01 -14.06 -3.88
N ASP A 93 0.05 -13.40 -4.32
CA ASP A 93 1.36 -14.03 -4.57
C ASP A 93 2.57 -13.18 -4.11
N LEU A 94 2.33 -12.16 -3.27
CA LEU A 94 3.39 -11.27 -2.76
C LEU A 94 3.40 -11.20 -1.23
N ARG A 95 4.56 -11.41 -0.63
CA ARG A 95 4.84 -11.15 0.79
C ARG A 95 5.94 -10.11 0.91
N ILE A 96 5.66 -9.01 1.60
CA ILE A 96 6.61 -7.91 1.80
C ILE A 96 7.18 -7.92 3.22
N ILE A 97 6.31 -8.12 4.21
CA ILE A 97 6.65 -8.12 5.63
C ILE A 97 6.28 -9.49 6.19
N GLU A 98 7.19 -10.13 6.92
CA GLU A 98 6.91 -11.42 7.54
C GLU A 98 5.76 -11.34 8.56
N PRO A 99 4.92 -12.39 8.68
CA PRO A 99 3.78 -12.39 9.58
C PRO A 99 4.16 -12.05 11.03
N GLY A 100 3.43 -11.12 11.64
CA GLY A 100 3.68 -10.66 13.01
C GLY A 100 4.84 -9.67 13.17
N VAL A 101 5.70 -9.51 12.15
CA VAL A 101 6.75 -8.49 12.17
C VAL A 101 6.13 -7.13 11.94
N SER A 102 6.52 -6.15 12.76
CA SER A 102 6.07 -4.78 12.63
C SER A 102 7.17 -3.84 12.16
N THR A 103 6.79 -2.86 11.34
CA THR A 103 7.69 -1.80 10.87
C THR A 103 6.92 -0.47 10.79
N ILE A 104 7.60 0.58 10.35
CA ILE A 104 7.01 1.88 10.06
C ILE A 104 7.23 2.18 8.58
N ALA A 105 6.18 2.62 7.90
CA ALA A 105 6.23 3.06 6.51
C ALA A 105 5.69 4.49 6.39
N TRP A 106 6.18 5.23 5.40
CA TRP A 106 5.59 6.51 5.03
C TRP A 106 4.32 6.22 4.22
N VAL A 107 3.17 6.66 4.72
CA VAL A 107 1.91 6.57 3.99
C VAL A 107 1.57 7.96 3.51
N GLY A 108 1.74 8.20 2.22
CA GLY A 108 1.46 9.48 1.60
C GLY A 108 0.08 9.50 0.95
N VAL A 109 -0.68 10.57 1.19
CA VAL A 109 -1.95 10.80 0.50
C VAL A 109 -1.74 11.43 -0.87
N LYS A 110 -2.54 11.00 -1.83
CA LYS A 110 -2.59 11.57 -3.18
C LYS A 110 -4.05 11.64 -3.66
N ARG A 111 -4.31 12.37 -4.73
CA ARG A 111 -5.67 12.48 -5.27
C ARG A 111 -6.18 11.10 -5.72
N GLY A 112 -7.23 10.58 -5.06
CA GLY A 112 -7.85 9.29 -5.35
C GLY A 112 -7.11 8.07 -4.82
N GLY A 113 -6.30 8.22 -3.77
CA GLY A 113 -5.62 7.08 -3.17
C GLY A 113 -4.49 7.45 -2.22
N ILE A 114 -3.65 6.46 -1.93
CA ILE A 114 -2.44 6.61 -1.13
C ILE A 114 -1.26 5.92 -1.80
N TYR A 115 -0.06 6.23 -1.32
CA TYR A 115 1.13 5.45 -1.60
C TYR A 115 1.85 5.08 -0.30
N ILE A 116 2.50 3.92 -0.27
CA ILE A 116 3.20 3.37 0.88
C ILE A 116 4.67 3.23 0.52
N GLY A 117 5.49 4.13 1.06
CA GLY A 117 6.95 4.09 0.98
C GLY A 117 7.54 3.28 2.13
N PHE A 118 8.26 2.22 1.81
CA PHE A 118 8.83 1.30 2.79
C PHE A 118 10.29 1.62 3.13
N ARG A 119 10.79 1.02 4.23
CA ARG A 119 12.22 1.01 4.54
C ARG A 119 13.01 0.19 3.52
N LYS A 120 14.31 0.47 3.42
CA LYS A 120 15.22 -0.06 2.38
C LYS A 120 15.17 -1.60 2.27
N GLU A 121 15.08 -2.30 3.38
CA GLU A 121 15.02 -3.77 3.43
C GLU A 121 13.78 -4.33 2.72
N TYR A 122 12.62 -3.66 2.84
CA TYR A 122 11.38 -4.06 2.18
C TYR A 122 11.29 -3.52 0.75
N VAL A 123 11.90 -2.37 0.46
CA VAL A 123 12.08 -1.87 -0.91
C VAL A 123 12.81 -2.91 -1.77
N LYS A 124 13.83 -3.58 -1.23
CA LYS A 124 14.51 -4.68 -1.94
C LYS A 124 13.57 -5.83 -2.31
N VAL A 125 12.59 -6.16 -1.46
CA VAL A 125 11.58 -7.18 -1.75
C VAL A 125 10.69 -6.73 -2.91
N LEU A 126 10.24 -5.47 -2.88
CA LEU A 126 9.46 -4.87 -3.96
C LEU A 126 10.24 -4.79 -5.28
N GLU A 127 11.53 -4.47 -5.24
CA GLU A 127 12.37 -4.41 -6.44
C GLU A 127 12.65 -5.81 -7.01
N ALA A 128 12.86 -6.81 -6.14
CA ALA A 128 12.96 -8.21 -6.58
C ALA A 128 11.65 -8.69 -7.22
N GLU A 129 10.50 -8.27 -6.70
CA GLU A 129 9.19 -8.50 -7.32
C GLU A 129 9.09 -7.87 -8.70
N ALA A 130 9.48 -6.59 -8.81
CA ALA A 130 9.46 -5.86 -10.08
C ALA A 130 10.32 -6.56 -11.14
N ILE A 131 11.54 -6.96 -10.78
CA ILE A 131 12.46 -7.68 -11.67
C ILE A 131 11.85 -9.02 -12.12
N ARG A 132 11.21 -9.77 -11.22
CA ARG A 132 10.53 -11.02 -11.57
C ARG A 132 9.39 -10.81 -12.55
N ARG A 133 8.73 -9.65 -12.49
CA ARG A 133 7.68 -9.23 -13.42
C ARG A 133 8.22 -8.50 -14.66
N GLY A 134 9.54 -8.49 -14.86
CA GLY A 134 10.19 -7.99 -16.08
C GLY A 134 10.51 -6.49 -16.10
N ILE A 135 10.43 -5.80 -14.96
CA ILE A 135 10.75 -4.36 -14.87
C ILE A 135 11.85 -4.12 -13.84
N SER A 136 13.00 -3.62 -14.30
CA SER A 136 14.12 -3.26 -13.43
C SER A 136 14.03 -1.79 -13.00
N PRO A 137 14.29 -1.44 -11.72
CA PRO A 137 14.42 -0.05 -11.29
C PRO A 137 15.60 0.65 -11.97
N LEU A 138 15.44 1.94 -12.30
CA LEU A 138 16.49 2.79 -12.91
C LEU A 138 17.26 3.58 -11.85
#